data_AF-A0A9D6KVN5-F1
#
_entry.id   AF-A0A9D6KVN5-F1
#
_cell.length_a   1.000
_cell.length_b   1.000
_cell.length_c   1.000
_cell.angle_alpha   90.00
_cell.angle_beta   90.00
_cell.angle_gamma   90.00
#
_symmetry.space_group_name_H-M   'P 1'
#
loop_
_entity.id
_entity.type
_entity.pdbx_description
1 polymer ?
#
loop_
_entity_poly.entity_id
_entity_poly.type
_entity_poly.pdbx_seq_one_letter_code
_entity_poly.pdbx_strand_id
1 'polypeptide(L)'
;MQHFVNRATIERLAAEAYSGAHARYYFIVFIAVISAAVVGPALATIWLGIVLLVEESRRMLRARLVTLPPDEAHAAQLGLDIASASIFAAAPAMAWYSRVDLGPAVAIVLLAMLAWNAASTGKRGRLDTALACAPYAILTLLFLLEGAAVGAGAATFACLLAVGYVFGAALQNARNAAHQRA
;
A
#
# COMPACT_ATOMS: atom_id res chain seq x y z
N MET A 1 -30.12 -26.07 7.23
CA MET A 1 -29.17 -25.73 8.32
C MET A 1 -27.71 -25.68 7.85
N GLN A 2 -27.21 -26.62 7.05
CA GLN A 2 -25.80 -26.62 6.58
C GLN A 2 -25.40 -25.35 5.79
N HIS A 3 -26.31 -24.76 5.00
CA HIS A 3 -26.01 -23.55 4.21
C HIS A 3 -25.74 -22.30 5.05
N PHE A 4 -26.31 -22.20 6.26
CA PHE A 4 -26.08 -21.09 7.20
C PHE A 4 -24.78 -21.25 7.98
N VAL A 5 -24.43 -22.48 8.36
CA VAL A 5 -23.14 -22.81 8.98
C VAL A 5 -22.01 -22.49 8.00
N ASN A 6 -22.14 -22.90 6.74
CA ASN A 6 -21.12 -22.66 5.72
C ASN A 6 -20.94 -21.16 5.43
N ARG A 7 -22.05 -20.40 5.38
CA ARG A 7 -21.99 -18.95 5.21
C ARG A 7 -21.30 -18.24 6.38
N ALA A 8 -21.64 -18.58 7.62
CA ALA A 8 -21.01 -17.99 8.80
C ALA A 8 -19.51 -18.34 8.89
N THR A 9 -19.12 -19.56 8.50
CA THR A 9 -17.71 -19.95 8.43
C THR A 9 -16.97 -19.19 7.31
N ILE A 10 -17.58 -19.04 6.14
CA ILE A 10 -17.01 -18.25 5.03
C ILE A 10 -16.90 -16.78 5.41
N GLU A 11 -17.91 -16.18 6.03
CA GLU A 11 -17.89 -14.80 6.50
C GLU A 11 -16.83 -14.59 7.59
N ARG A 12 -16.64 -15.56 8.48
CA ARG A 12 -15.57 -15.52 9.50
C ARG A 12 -14.18 -15.67 8.89
N LEU A 13 -13.99 -16.58 7.94
CA LEU A 13 -12.71 -16.74 7.23
C LEU A 13 -12.39 -15.51 6.38
N ALA A 14 -13.39 -14.91 5.73
CA ALA A 14 -13.24 -13.63 5.04
C ALA A 14 -12.88 -12.53 6.04
N ALA A 15 -13.56 -12.45 7.18
CA ALA A 15 -13.23 -11.48 8.22
C ALA A 15 -11.80 -11.69 8.75
N GLU A 16 -11.34 -12.92 8.99
CA GLU A 16 -9.97 -13.20 9.41
C GLU A 16 -8.94 -12.88 8.32
N ALA A 17 -9.25 -13.18 7.05
CA ALA A 17 -8.38 -12.89 5.90
C ALA A 17 -8.26 -11.39 5.62
N TYR A 18 -9.32 -10.61 5.82
CA TYR A 18 -9.34 -9.17 5.54
C TYR A 18 -9.08 -8.27 6.75
N SER A 19 -9.34 -8.73 7.97
CA SER A 19 -9.23 -7.93 9.21
C SER A 19 -8.40 -8.56 10.33
N GLY A 20 -7.98 -9.83 10.18
CA GLY A 20 -7.18 -10.54 11.17
C GLY A 20 -5.70 -10.16 11.16
N ALA A 21 -4.94 -10.72 12.11
CA ALA A 21 -3.50 -10.47 12.26
C ALA A 21 -2.67 -10.83 11.01
N HIS A 22 -3.19 -11.70 10.15
CA HIS A 22 -2.53 -12.18 8.93
C HIS A 22 -2.95 -11.44 7.66
N ALA A 23 -3.97 -10.58 7.72
CA ALA A 23 -4.49 -9.85 6.56
C ALA A 23 -3.40 -9.07 5.81
N ARG A 24 -2.47 -8.51 6.57
CA ARG A 24 -1.30 -7.81 6.03
C ARG A 24 -0.38 -8.73 5.23
N TYR A 25 -0.13 -9.95 5.69
CA TYR A 25 0.70 -10.92 4.97
C TYR A 25 0.02 -11.42 3.71
N TYR A 26 -1.30 -11.66 3.75
CA TYR A 26 -2.05 -11.98 2.53
C TYR A 26 -1.99 -10.87 1.48
N PHE A 27 -2.09 -9.61 1.92
CA PHE A 27 -1.93 -8.46 1.03
C PHE A 27 -0.52 -8.37 0.41
N ILE A 28 0.54 -8.62 1.21
CA ILE A 28 1.92 -8.68 0.72
C ILE A 28 2.10 -9.78 -0.35
N VAL A 29 1.61 -10.99 -0.07
CA VAL A 29 1.68 -12.13 -1.00
C VAL A 29 0.89 -11.84 -2.27
N PHE A 30 -0.28 -11.22 -2.16
CA PHE A 30 -1.09 -10.82 -3.31
C PHE A 30 -0.34 -9.85 -4.23
N ILE A 31 0.32 -8.83 -3.67
CA ILE A 31 1.16 -7.89 -4.44
C ILE A 31 2.32 -8.64 -5.12
N ALA A 32 2.96 -9.57 -4.41
CA ALA A 32 4.06 -10.36 -4.99
C ALA A 32 3.58 -11.20 -6.18
N VAL A 33 2.41 -11.85 -6.08
CA VAL A 33 1.84 -12.66 -7.16
C VAL A 33 1.49 -11.81 -8.38
N ILE A 34 0.84 -10.65 -8.18
CA ILE A 34 0.55 -9.72 -9.28
C ILE A 34 1.85 -9.22 -9.92
N SER A 35 2.84 -8.87 -9.11
CA SER A 35 4.14 -8.39 -9.61
C SER A 35 4.89 -9.49 -10.38
N ALA A 36 4.77 -10.75 -9.96
CA ALA A 36 5.41 -11.89 -10.63
C ALA A 36 4.91 -12.08 -12.07
N ALA A 37 3.66 -11.74 -12.36
CA ALA A 37 3.09 -11.82 -13.71
C ALA A 37 3.72 -10.82 -14.69
N VAL A 38 4.36 -9.75 -14.19
CA VAL A 38 4.92 -8.67 -15.01
C VAL A 38 6.44 -8.68 -15.00
N VAL A 39 7.05 -8.83 -13.82
CA VAL A 39 8.50 -8.71 -13.62
C VAL A 39 9.18 -10.08 -13.52
N GLY A 40 8.40 -11.16 -13.58
CA GLY A 40 8.86 -12.54 -13.43
C GLY A 40 8.96 -13.01 -11.98
N PRO A 41 8.93 -14.34 -11.76
CA PRO A 41 8.84 -14.92 -10.42
C PRO A 41 10.10 -14.68 -9.59
N ALA A 42 11.28 -14.62 -10.21
CA ALA A 42 12.54 -14.41 -9.50
C ALA A 42 12.59 -13.04 -8.81
N LEU A 43 12.33 -11.95 -9.55
CA LEU A 43 12.33 -10.60 -9.01
C LEU A 43 11.21 -10.39 -7.98
N ALA A 44 10.02 -10.91 -8.25
CA ALA A 44 8.91 -10.84 -7.30
C ALA A 44 9.22 -11.57 -5.99
N THR A 45 9.91 -12.71 -6.04
CA THR A 45 10.32 -13.46 -4.85
C THR A 45 11.40 -12.72 -4.05
N ILE A 46 12.37 -12.10 -4.73
CA ILE A 46 13.39 -11.27 -4.08
C ILE A 46 12.71 -10.10 -3.35
N TRP A 47 11.81 -9.39 -4.03
CA TRP A 47 11.05 -8.30 -3.42
C TRP A 47 10.22 -8.79 -2.23
N LEU A 48 9.52 -9.91 -2.35
CA LEU A 48 8.75 -10.52 -1.27
C LEU A 48 9.63 -10.80 -0.04
N GLY A 49 10.81 -11.39 -0.25
CA GLY A 49 11.77 -11.65 0.83
C GLY A 49 12.21 -10.36 1.55
N ILE A 50 12.50 -9.31 0.80
CA ILE A 50 12.88 -8.00 1.36
C ILE A 50 11.73 -7.40 2.17
N VAL A 51 10.50 -7.43 1.65
CA VAL A 51 9.31 -6.90 2.34
C VAL A 51 9.07 -7.64 3.66
N LEU A 52 9.17 -8.97 3.65
CA LEU A 52 9.01 -9.78 4.86
C LEU A 52 10.10 -9.48 5.90
N LEU A 53 11.35 -9.34 5.47
CA LEU A 53 12.45 -8.97 6.34
C LEU A 53 12.21 -7.60 7.01
N VAL A 54 11.73 -6.62 6.24
CA VAL A 54 11.43 -5.28 6.74
C VAL A 54 10.25 -5.30 7.70
N GLU A 55 9.21 -6.07 7.41
CA GLU A 55 8.04 -6.18 8.28
C GLU A 55 8.42 -6.79 9.64
N GLU A 56 9.25 -7.82 9.65
CA GLU A 56 9.76 -8.42 10.88
C GLU A 56 10.69 -7.45 11.63
N SER A 57 11.57 -6.74 10.91
CA SER A 57 12.42 -5.70 11.48
C SER A 57 11.60 -4.59 12.12
N ARG A 58 10.52 -4.15 11.47
CA ARG A 58 9.58 -3.15 11.98
C ARG A 58 8.85 -3.65 13.22
N ARG A 59 8.45 -4.92 13.24
CA ARG A 59 7.80 -5.52 14.41
C ARG A 59 8.72 -5.48 15.62
N MET A 60 9.99 -5.85 15.43
CA MET A 60 11.03 -5.80 16.46
C MET A 60 11.32 -4.38 16.93
N LEU A 61 11.48 -3.43 15.98
CA LEU A 61 11.70 -2.02 16.32
C LEU A 61 10.52 -1.43 17.09
N ARG A 62 9.28 -1.70 16.68
CA ARG A 62 8.08 -1.20 17.38
C ARG A 62 8.01 -1.62 18.84
N ALA A 63 8.44 -2.84 19.15
CA ALA A 63 8.51 -3.31 20.54
C ALA A 63 9.52 -2.49 21.36
N ARG A 64 10.61 -2.03 20.74
CA ARG A 64 11.61 -1.14 21.37
C ARG A 64 11.12 0.30 21.51
N LEU A 65 10.25 0.77 20.62
CA LEU A 65 9.75 2.16 20.65
C LEU A 65 8.88 2.47 21.89
N VAL A 66 8.39 1.45 22.60
CA VAL A 66 7.59 1.62 23.83
C VAL A 66 8.42 2.23 24.97
N THR A 67 9.75 2.11 24.93
CA THR A 67 10.63 2.63 26.00
C THR A 67 11.03 4.08 25.79
N LEU A 68 10.66 4.71 24.68
CA LEU A 68 11.00 6.09 24.35
C LEU A 68 9.96 7.08 24.90
N PRO A 69 10.33 8.36 25.10
CA PRO A 69 9.39 9.44 25.34
C PRO A 69 8.31 9.50 24.24
N PRO A 70 7.08 9.94 24.56
CA PRO A 70 5.94 9.87 23.65
C PRO A 70 6.15 10.62 22.31
N ASP A 71 6.82 11.78 22.33
CA ASP A 71 7.08 12.57 21.12
C ASP A 71 8.12 11.91 20.21
N GLU A 72 9.18 11.34 20.78
CA GLU A 72 10.21 10.62 20.04
C GLU A 72 9.70 9.28 19.50
N ALA A 73 8.91 8.56 20.29
CA ALA A 73 8.26 7.32 19.87
C ALA A 73 7.32 7.56 18.69
N HIS A 74 6.61 8.71 18.67
CA HIS A 74 5.74 9.08 17.56
C HIS A 74 6.53 9.35 16.27
N ALA A 75 7.58 10.18 16.34
CA ALA A 75 8.44 10.48 15.19
C ALA A 75 9.13 9.23 14.63
N ALA A 76 9.62 8.34 15.50
CA ALA A 76 10.26 7.09 15.09
C ALA A 76 9.26 6.11 14.47
N GLN A 77 8.02 6.05 14.96
CA GLN A 77 6.96 5.25 14.34
C GLN A 77 6.61 5.78 12.95
N LEU A 78 6.56 7.10 12.78
CA LEU A 78 6.30 7.72 11.48
C LEU A 78 7.42 7.41 10.47
N GLY A 79 8.69 7.54 10.88
CA GLY A 79 9.83 7.19 10.02
C GLY A 79 9.79 5.72 9.57
N LEU A 80 9.41 4.82 10.47
CA LEU A 80 9.28 3.39 10.18
C LEU A 80 8.10 3.08 9.25
N ASP A 81 7.02 3.85 9.36
CA ASP A 81 5.86 3.75 8.47
C ASP A 81 6.19 4.25 7.06
N ILE A 82 6.94 5.36 6.94
CA ILE A 82 7.47 5.87 5.66
C ILE A 82 8.42 4.85 5.01
N ALA A 83 9.39 4.32 5.77
CA ALA A 83 10.35 3.34 5.27
C ALA A 83 9.62 2.09 4.72
N SER A 84 8.60 1.62 5.44
CA SER A 84 7.77 0.51 4.97
C SER A 84 7.03 0.86 3.69
N ALA A 85 6.39 2.03 3.63
CA ALA A 85 5.64 2.47 2.46
C ALA A 85 6.55 2.58 1.22
N SER A 86 7.79 3.06 1.37
CA SER A 86 8.80 3.12 0.31
C SER A 86 9.16 1.74 -0.26
N ILE A 87 9.24 0.71 0.59
CA ILE A 87 9.55 -0.65 0.12
C ILE A 87 8.36 -1.27 -0.61
N PHE A 88 7.13 -0.97 -0.16
CA PHE A 88 5.93 -1.33 -0.91
C PHE A 88 5.84 -0.61 -2.26
N ALA A 89 6.29 0.63 -2.33
CA ALA A 89 6.35 1.43 -3.55
C ALA A 89 7.30 0.83 -4.61
N ALA A 90 8.26 -0.02 -4.22
CA ALA A 90 9.10 -0.73 -5.18
C ALA A 90 8.32 -1.69 -6.09
N ALA A 91 7.21 -2.29 -5.63
CA ALA A 91 6.39 -3.19 -6.45
C ALA A 91 5.82 -2.52 -7.72
N PRO A 92 5.07 -1.41 -7.63
CA PRO A 92 4.60 -0.71 -8.82
C PRO A 92 5.75 -0.14 -9.66
N ALA A 93 6.86 0.28 -9.05
CA ALA A 93 8.04 0.74 -9.79
C ALA A 93 8.63 -0.37 -10.67
N MET A 94 8.82 -1.58 -10.12
CA MET A 94 9.29 -2.74 -10.89
C MET A 94 8.31 -3.09 -12.03
N ALA A 95 7.01 -3.03 -11.78
CA ALA A 95 6.00 -3.28 -12.81
C ALA A 95 6.07 -2.25 -13.95
N TRP A 96 6.24 -0.96 -13.63
CA TRP A 96 6.38 0.12 -14.59
C TRP A 96 7.62 -0.03 -15.46
N TYR A 97 8.77 -0.35 -14.85
CA TYR A 97 10.05 -0.47 -15.54
C TYR A 97 10.30 -1.84 -16.20
N SER A 98 9.40 -2.81 -16.03
CA SER A 98 9.48 -4.13 -16.69
C SER A 98 9.45 -4.05 -18.22
N ARG A 99 8.92 -2.95 -18.79
CA ARG A 99 8.69 -2.73 -20.22
C ARG A 99 7.86 -3.80 -20.93
N VAL A 100 7.07 -4.57 -20.17
CA VAL A 100 6.06 -5.50 -20.69
C VAL A 100 4.77 -4.72 -20.96
N ASP A 101 3.98 -5.11 -21.97
CA ASP A 101 2.76 -4.41 -22.40
C ASP A 101 1.77 -4.14 -21.25
N LEU A 102 1.62 -5.09 -20.32
CA LEU A 102 0.75 -4.97 -19.15
C LEU A 102 1.39 -4.21 -17.97
N GLY A 103 2.69 -3.92 -18.03
CA GLY A 103 3.45 -3.35 -16.92
C GLY A 103 2.90 -2.02 -16.40
N PRO A 104 2.64 -1.02 -17.27
CA PRO A 104 2.08 0.26 -16.85
C PRO A 104 0.71 0.14 -16.19
N ALA A 105 -0.18 -0.69 -16.74
CA ALA A 105 -1.52 -0.91 -16.18
C ALA A 105 -1.45 -1.55 -14.79
N VAL A 106 -0.61 -2.58 -14.63
CA VAL A 106 -0.40 -3.24 -13.33
C VAL A 106 0.24 -2.31 -12.31
N ALA A 107 1.21 -1.49 -12.72
CA ALA A 107 1.85 -0.51 -11.86
C ALA A 107 0.85 0.52 -11.29
N ILE A 108 -0.05 1.03 -12.14
CA ILE A 108 -1.10 1.96 -11.71
C ILE A 108 -2.08 1.29 -10.74
N VAL A 109 -2.52 0.06 -11.03
CA VAL A 109 -3.42 -0.69 -10.15
C VAL A 109 -2.77 -0.96 -8.79
N LEU A 110 -1.51 -1.36 -8.78
CA LEU A 110 -0.74 -1.57 -7.55
C LEU A 110 -0.60 -0.25 -6.76
N LEU A 111 -0.30 0.86 -7.43
CA LEU A 111 -0.27 2.19 -6.78
C LEU A 111 -1.62 2.55 -6.15
N ALA A 112 -2.72 2.36 -6.88
CA ALA A 112 -4.06 2.65 -6.38
C ALA A 112 -4.40 1.82 -5.14
N MET A 113 -4.10 0.53 -5.20
CA MET A 113 -4.35 -0.41 -4.11
C MET A 113 -3.52 -0.07 -2.88
N LEU A 114 -2.23 0.27 -3.06
CA LEU A 114 -1.34 0.68 -1.98
C LEU A 114 -1.75 2.02 -1.35
N ALA A 115 -2.09 3.02 -2.17
CA ALA A 115 -2.57 4.31 -1.70
C ALA A 115 -3.88 4.19 -0.91
N TRP A 116 -4.82 3.37 -1.40
CA TRP A 116 -6.07 3.09 -0.69
C TRP A 116 -5.84 2.37 0.64
N ASN A 117 -4.99 1.34 0.64
CA ASN A 117 -4.65 0.62 1.86
C ASN A 117 -3.98 1.53 2.89
N ALA A 118 -3.02 2.37 2.48
CA ALA A 118 -2.36 3.33 3.36
C ALA A 118 -3.34 4.35 3.96
N ALA A 119 -4.28 4.85 3.16
CA ALA A 119 -5.28 5.79 3.64
C ALA A 119 -6.33 5.15 4.58
N SER A 120 -6.75 3.90 4.31
CA SER A 120 -7.68 3.16 5.17
C SER A 120 -7.08 2.74 6.52
N THR A 121 -5.77 2.55 6.58
CA THR A 121 -5.04 2.12 7.80
C THR A 121 -4.52 3.28 8.65
N GLY A 122 -4.69 4.52 8.18
CA GLY A 122 -4.33 5.76 8.86
C GLY A 122 -5.13 6.01 10.14
N LYS A 123 -4.72 5.41 11.27
CA LYS A 123 -5.42 5.54 12.56
C LYS A 123 -5.04 6.81 13.35
N ARG A 124 -4.02 7.57 12.94
CA ARG A 124 -3.30 8.55 13.78
C ARG A 124 -3.33 10.02 13.32
N GLY A 125 -4.21 10.34 12.37
CA GLY A 125 -4.46 11.73 11.97
C GLY A 125 -4.01 12.06 10.55
N ARG A 126 -4.32 13.29 10.12
CA ARG A 126 -4.21 13.75 8.72
C ARG A 126 -2.76 13.82 8.20
N LEU A 127 -1.82 14.23 9.06
CA LEU A 127 -0.42 14.40 8.67
C LEU A 127 0.27 13.05 8.49
N ASP A 128 0.02 12.11 9.40
CA ASP A 128 0.53 10.73 9.30
C ASP A 128 0.03 10.03 8.03
N THR A 129 -1.24 10.22 7.67
CA THR A 129 -1.77 9.67 6.41
C THR A 129 -1.12 10.29 5.18
N ALA A 130 -0.86 11.60 5.20
CA ALA A 130 -0.21 12.28 4.09
C ALA A 130 1.25 11.82 3.93
N LEU A 131 1.97 11.69 5.05
CA LEU A 131 3.37 11.27 5.09
C LEU A 131 3.54 9.80 4.70
N ALA A 132 2.67 8.90 5.17
CA ALA A 132 2.68 7.50 4.76
C ALA A 132 2.41 7.31 3.25
N CYS A 133 1.72 8.27 2.63
CA CYS A 133 1.40 8.21 1.20
C CYS A 133 2.37 8.99 0.31
N ALA A 134 3.31 9.74 0.89
CA ALA A 134 4.35 10.47 0.18
C ALA A 134 5.09 9.61 -0.87
N PRO A 135 5.56 8.37 -0.59
CA PRO A 135 6.28 7.58 -1.59
C PRO A 135 5.39 7.20 -2.79
N TYR A 136 4.09 6.98 -2.57
CA TYR A 136 3.15 6.68 -3.67
C TYR A 136 2.87 7.93 -4.51
N ALA A 137 2.71 9.10 -3.86
CA ALA A 137 2.53 10.37 -4.56
C ALA A 137 3.74 10.72 -5.45
N ILE A 138 4.96 10.51 -4.94
CA ILE A 138 6.18 10.70 -5.71
C ILE A 138 6.19 9.79 -6.95
N LEU A 139 5.85 8.50 -6.80
CA LEU A 139 5.77 7.59 -7.95
C LEU A 139 4.70 7.98 -8.97
N THR A 140 3.53 8.44 -8.52
CA THR A 140 2.49 8.90 -9.45
C THR A 140 2.97 10.08 -10.30
N LEU A 141 3.71 11.02 -9.71
CA LEU A 141 4.32 12.14 -10.44
C LEU A 141 5.37 11.67 -11.44
N LEU A 142 6.20 10.70 -11.04
CA LEU A 142 7.28 10.17 -11.88
C LEU A 142 6.71 9.41 -13.09
N PHE A 143 5.69 8.58 -12.89
CA PHE A 143 4.98 7.88 -13.97
C PHE A 143 4.26 8.86 -14.91
N LEU A 144 3.71 9.95 -14.37
CA LEU A 144 3.10 10.99 -15.18
C LEU A 144 4.12 11.68 -16.09
N LEU A 145 5.29 12.00 -15.55
CA LEU A 145 6.37 12.65 -16.29
C LEU A 145 6.91 11.74 -17.41
N GLU A 146 7.15 10.46 -17.11
CA GLU A 146 7.59 9.49 -18.12
C GLU A 146 6.50 9.21 -19.15
N GLY A 147 5.25 9.00 -18.73
CA GLY A 147 4.13 8.77 -19.65
C GLY A 147 3.89 9.95 -20.61
N ALA A 148 4.06 11.18 -20.12
CA ALA A 148 4.00 12.39 -20.95
C ALA A 148 5.14 12.45 -21.98
N ALA A 149 6.35 11.99 -21.62
CA ALA A 149 7.52 11.99 -22.50
C ALA A 149 7.40 11.00 -23.68
N VAL A 150 6.61 9.92 -23.53
CA VAL A 150 6.46 8.84 -24.53
C VAL A 150 5.16 8.97 -25.35
N GLY A 151 4.41 10.07 -25.21
CA GLY A 151 3.17 10.30 -25.99
C GLY A 151 1.96 9.44 -25.57
N ALA A 152 2.12 8.55 -24.58
CA ALA A 152 1.04 7.81 -23.91
C ALA A 152 0.45 8.58 -22.70
N GLY A 153 0.72 9.90 -22.65
CA GLY A 153 0.40 10.77 -21.52
C GLY A 153 -1.09 10.79 -21.18
N ALA A 154 -1.99 10.79 -22.15
CA ALA A 154 -3.43 10.92 -21.90
C ALA A 154 -4.04 9.72 -21.16
N ALA A 155 -3.70 8.48 -21.55
CA ALA A 155 -4.19 7.27 -20.87
C ALA A 155 -3.55 7.12 -19.48
N THR A 156 -2.26 7.44 -19.37
CA THR A 156 -1.52 7.44 -18.11
C THR A 156 -2.09 8.48 -17.15
N PHE A 157 -2.40 9.69 -17.64
CA PHE A 157 -3.00 10.79 -16.89
C PHE A 157 -4.42 10.46 -16.44
N ALA A 158 -5.27 9.88 -17.30
CA ALA A 158 -6.63 9.47 -16.93
C ALA A 158 -6.64 8.41 -15.83
N CYS A 159 -5.77 7.41 -15.93
CA CYS A 159 -5.62 6.38 -14.91
C CYS A 159 -5.04 6.95 -13.60
N LEU A 160 -4.04 7.83 -13.67
CA LEU A 160 -3.47 8.48 -12.48
C LEU A 160 -4.42 9.48 -11.83
N LEU A 161 -5.31 10.13 -12.58
CA LEU A 161 -6.41 10.94 -12.04
C LEU A 161 -7.39 10.08 -11.24
N ALA A 162 -7.69 8.86 -11.71
CA ALA A 162 -8.52 7.93 -10.94
C ALA A 162 -7.83 7.51 -9.63
N VAL A 163 -6.51 7.26 -9.66
CA VAL A 163 -5.72 7.02 -8.43
C VAL A 163 -5.73 8.24 -7.51
N GLY A 164 -5.57 9.45 -8.06
CA GLY A 164 -5.64 10.70 -7.31
C GLY A 164 -7.01 10.96 -6.70
N TYR A 165 -8.10 10.61 -7.40
CA TYR A 165 -9.46 10.69 -6.87
C TYR A 165 -9.67 9.71 -5.71
N VAL A 166 -9.26 8.45 -5.87
CA VAL A 166 -9.31 7.42 -4.82
C VAL A 166 -8.50 7.86 -3.60
N PHE A 167 -7.34 8.47 -3.82
CA PHE A 167 -6.51 9.04 -2.77
C PHE A 167 -7.18 10.23 -2.05
N GLY A 168 -7.77 11.16 -2.81
CA GLY A 168 -8.52 12.30 -2.28
C GLY A 168 -9.74 11.87 -1.47
N ALA A 169 -10.50 10.89 -1.97
CA ALA A 169 -11.64 10.30 -1.25
C ALA A 169 -11.20 9.65 0.06
N ALA A 170 -10.05 8.98 0.06
CA ALA A 170 -9.53 8.33 1.25
C ALA A 170 -9.01 9.35 2.30
N LEU A 171 -8.38 10.44 1.87
CA LEU A 171 -8.06 11.60 2.72
C LEU A 171 -9.32 12.26 3.31
N GLN A 172 -10.39 12.37 2.51
CA GLN A 172 -11.66 12.94 2.97
C GLN A 172 -12.37 12.03 3.98
N ASN A 173 -12.31 10.71 3.78
CA ASN A 173 -12.82 9.73 4.75
C ASN A 173 -12.01 9.77 6.06
N ALA A 174 -10.69 9.89 5.99
CA ALA A 174 -9.84 10.07 7.16
C ALA A 174 -10.15 11.38 7.92
N ARG A 175 -10.45 12.46 7.18
CA ARG A 175 -10.88 13.75 7.76
C ARG A 175 -12.23 13.65 8.46
N ASN A 176 -13.19 12.94 7.88
CA ASN A 176 -14.51 12.72 8.47
C ASN A 176 -14.42 11.85 9.73
N ALA A 177 -13.59 10.79 9.71
CA ALA A 177 -13.35 9.94 10.87
C ALA A 177 -12.66 10.68 12.03
N ALA A 178 -11.80 11.66 11.74
CA ALA A 178 -11.19 12.52 12.76
C ALA A 178 -12.21 13.48 13.39
N HIS A 179 -13.12 14.06 12.61
CA HIS A 179 -14.18 14.92 13.12
C HIS A 179 -15.22 14.19 13.99
N GLN A 180 -15.43 12.88 13.79
CA GLN A 180 -16.33 12.07 14.61
C GLN A 180 -15.73 11.64 15.97
N ARG A 181 -14.41 11.82 16.16
CA ARG A 181 -13.71 11.46 17.43
C ARG A 181 -13.43 12.67 18.32
N ALA A 182 -13.66 13.88 17.83
CA ALA A 182 -13.52 15.14 18.57
C ALA A 182 -14.88 15.58 19.12
#